data_AF-A0A0D2ZXF8-F1
#
_entry.id   AF-A0A0D2ZXF8-F1
#
_cell.length_a   1.000
_cell.length_b   1.000
_cell.length_c   1.000
_cell.angle_alpha   90.00
_cell.angle_beta   90.00
_cell.angle_gamma   90.00
#
_symmetry.space_group_name_H-M   'P 1'
#
loop_
_entity.id
_entity.type
_entity.pdbx_description
1 polymer ?
#
loop_
_entity_poly.entity_id
_entity_poly.type
_entity_poly.pdbx_seq_one_letter_code
_entity_poly.pdbx_strand_id
1 'polypeptide(L)'
;MAPRRKPAAPTYSQLFGDGSGASSSGPSSSDAVPDSQTSQRVSWSPPPPPQIPPPPPPPPAAAPQPAPAGEVHPDLRVPSYAPYAR
;
A
#
# COMPACT_ATOMS: atom_id res chain seq x y z
N MET A 1 -14.41 19.71 -51.91
CA MET A 1 -14.23 19.19 -50.53
C MET A 1 -13.65 20.32 -49.68
N ALA A 2 -14.31 20.70 -48.58
CA ALA A 2 -13.87 21.81 -47.74
C ALA A 2 -12.84 21.35 -46.69
N PRO A 3 -11.84 22.17 -46.34
CA PRO A 3 -10.83 21.78 -45.36
C PRO A 3 -11.45 21.73 -43.95
N ARG A 4 -11.36 20.56 -43.28
CA ARG A 4 -11.73 20.45 -41.86
C ARG A 4 -10.75 21.26 -41.01
N ARG A 5 -11.25 22.27 -40.28
CA ARG A 5 -10.47 22.94 -39.24
C ARG A 5 -10.46 22.06 -37.99
N LYS A 6 -9.27 21.88 -37.41
CA LYS A 6 -9.06 21.17 -36.14
C LYS A 6 -9.75 21.95 -35.01
N PRO A 7 -10.38 21.30 -34.01
CA PRO A 7 -10.84 22.02 -32.82
C PRO A 7 -9.65 22.70 -32.14
N ALA A 8 -9.76 24.01 -31.91
CA ALA A 8 -8.75 24.76 -31.18
C ALA A 8 -8.79 24.36 -29.69
N ALA A 9 -7.62 24.29 -29.05
CA ALA A 9 -7.56 24.02 -27.62
C ALA A 9 -8.30 25.13 -26.85
N PRO A 10 -9.07 24.78 -25.80
CA PRO A 10 -9.80 25.77 -25.03
C PRO A 10 -8.82 26.75 -24.38
N THR A 11 -9.09 28.04 -24.56
CA THR A 11 -8.28 29.13 -24.01
C THR A 11 -8.63 29.33 -22.52
N TYR A 12 -7.68 29.77 -21.71
CA TYR A 12 -7.82 29.92 -20.25
C TYR A 12 -9.09 30.68 -19.82
N SER A 13 -9.44 31.77 -20.53
CA SER A 13 -10.67 32.55 -20.30
C SER A 13 -11.96 31.75 -20.53
N GLN A 14 -11.92 30.72 -21.37
CA GLN A 14 -13.06 29.81 -21.58
C GLN A 14 -13.17 28.76 -20.47
N LEU A 15 -12.04 28.38 -19.86
CA LEU A 15 -12.02 27.38 -18.80
C LEU A 15 -12.44 27.97 -17.44
N PHE A 16 -12.08 29.23 -17.19
CA PHE A 16 -12.26 29.82 -15.86
C PHE A 16 -13.18 31.05 -15.84
N GLY A 17 -13.58 31.57 -17.01
CA GLY A 17 -14.55 32.65 -17.16
C GLY A 17 -14.05 34.01 -16.70
N ASP A 18 -14.03 35.00 -17.60
CA ASP A 18 -13.93 36.41 -17.18
C ASP A 18 -15.22 36.79 -16.45
N GLY A 19 -15.19 36.70 -15.12
CA GLY A 19 -16.28 37.06 -14.22
C GLY A 19 -16.52 38.56 -14.22
N SER A 20 -17.17 39.08 -15.26
CA SER A 20 -17.61 40.47 -15.32
C SER A 20 -18.99 40.58 -15.96
N GLY A 21 -19.99 40.79 -15.09
CA GLY A 21 -21.15 41.62 -15.42
C GLY A 21 -22.45 40.91 -15.75
N ALA A 22 -23.13 40.34 -14.75
CA ALA A 22 -24.58 40.41 -14.64
C ALA A 22 -24.98 40.36 -13.16
N SER A 23 -24.90 41.50 -12.47
CA SER A 23 -25.60 41.67 -11.20
C SER A 23 -27.10 41.62 -11.45
N SER A 24 -27.72 40.50 -11.08
CA SER A 24 -29.16 40.40 -10.88
C SER A 24 -29.44 40.53 -9.38
N SER A 25 -29.78 41.73 -8.93
CA SER A 25 -30.35 41.94 -7.60
C SER A 25 -31.77 41.38 -7.57
N GLY A 26 -31.92 40.14 -7.12
CA GLY A 26 -33.20 39.59 -6.67
C GLY A 26 -33.51 40.02 -5.23
N PRO A 27 -34.79 40.00 -4.81
CA PRO A 27 -35.17 40.44 -3.47
C PRO A 27 -34.45 39.63 -2.39
N SER A 28 -33.88 40.34 -1.42
CA SER A 28 -33.29 39.83 -0.20
C SER A 28 -34.32 38.98 0.56
N SER A 29 -34.20 37.66 0.47
CA SER A 29 -35.02 36.73 1.24
C SER A 29 -34.32 36.45 2.58
N SER A 30 -34.70 37.25 3.58
CA SER A 30 -34.43 36.98 4.99
C SER A 30 -35.74 36.55 5.63
N ASP A 31 -35.83 35.28 6.02
CA ASP A 31 -36.22 34.83 7.37
C ASP A 31 -36.76 33.40 7.33
N ALA A 32 -35.86 32.47 7.64
CA ALA A 32 -36.08 31.30 8.49
C ALA A 32 -34.72 30.61 8.54
N VAL A 33 -33.91 30.96 9.53
CA VAL A 33 -32.69 30.20 9.85
C VAL A 33 -33.17 28.84 10.38
N PRO A 34 -32.91 27.71 9.70
CA PRO A 34 -32.97 26.45 10.42
C PRO A 34 -31.81 26.49 11.43
N ASP A 35 -32.10 26.82 12.69
CA ASP A 35 -31.13 26.78 13.81
C ASP A 35 -30.55 25.37 14.04
N SER A 36 -30.95 24.37 13.24
CA SER A 36 -30.36 23.04 13.25
C SER A 36 -28.97 22.93 12.57
N GLN A 37 -28.38 24.02 12.06
CA GLN A 37 -27.05 24.00 11.42
C GLN A 37 -25.86 23.88 12.40
N THR A 38 -26.08 23.49 13.65
CA THR A 38 -24.98 23.13 14.57
C THR A 38 -24.93 21.64 14.90
N SER A 39 -26.01 20.89 14.64
CA SER A 39 -26.06 19.43 14.87
C SER A 39 -25.55 18.59 13.69
N GLN A 40 -25.32 19.21 12.54
CA GLN A 40 -24.76 18.55 11.36
C GLN A 40 -23.24 18.68 11.29
N ARG A 41 -22.55 18.82 12.44
CA ARG A 41 -21.12 18.50 12.45
C ARG A 41 -21.04 16.99 12.23
N VAL A 42 -21.07 16.60 10.96
CA VAL A 42 -20.87 15.23 10.52
C VAL A 42 -19.59 14.82 11.20
N SER A 43 -19.71 13.96 12.21
CA SER A 43 -18.60 13.52 13.03
C SER A 43 -17.76 12.63 12.14
N TRP A 44 -16.91 13.25 11.33
CA TRP A 44 -15.99 12.55 10.45
C TRP A 44 -14.88 12.00 11.33
N SER A 45 -15.09 10.80 11.84
CA SER A 45 -13.99 9.95 12.23
C SER A 45 -13.28 9.50 10.95
N PRO A 46 -11.94 9.57 10.88
CA PRO A 46 -11.21 9.00 9.76
C PRO A 46 -11.53 7.50 9.66
N PRO A 47 -11.54 6.92 8.44
CA PRO A 47 -11.71 5.49 8.30
C PRO A 47 -10.58 4.77 9.06
N PRO A 48 -10.85 3.59 9.65
CA PRO A 48 -9.82 2.82 10.31
C PRO A 48 -8.70 2.46 9.31
N PRO A 49 -7.47 2.31 9.78
CA PRO A 49 -6.37 1.89 8.92
C PRO A 49 -6.67 0.52 8.30
N PRO A 50 -6.08 0.21 7.12
CA PRO A 50 -6.19 -1.11 6.52
C PRO A 50 -5.76 -2.20 7.51
N GLN A 51 -6.59 -3.21 7.70
CA GLN A 51 -6.23 -4.36 8.53
C GLN A 51 -5.45 -5.36 7.67
N ILE A 52 -4.21 -5.67 8.09
CA ILE A 52 -3.42 -6.75 7.51
C ILE A 52 -3.63 -7.98 8.40
N PRO A 53 -4.07 -9.13 7.85
CA PRO A 53 -4.16 -10.34 8.65
C PRO A 53 -2.77 -10.75 9.15
N PRO A 54 -2.66 -11.37 10.34
CA PRO A 54 -1.38 -11.86 10.81
C PRO A 54 -0.78 -12.87 9.81
N PRO A 55 0.55 -12.98 9.73
CA PRO A 55 1.18 -13.98 8.89
C PRO A 55 0.76 -15.39 9.32
N PRO A 56 0.75 -16.36 8.39
CA PRO A 56 0.51 -17.76 8.74
C PRO A 56 1.58 -18.26 9.73
N PRO A 57 1.29 -19.28 10.54
CA PRO A 57 2.25 -19.86 11.46
C PRO A 57 3.47 -20.43 10.70
N PRO A 58 4.66 -20.45 11.33
CA PRO A 58 5.84 -21.05 10.73
C PRO A 58 5.62 -22.54 10.45
N PRO A 59 6.30 -23.12 9.44
CA PRO A 59 6.22 -24.54 9.17
C PRO A 59 6.76 -25.34 10.37
N PRO A 60 6.29 -26.59 10.58
CA PRO A 60 6.84 -27.48 11.60
C PRO A 60 8.35 -27.64 11.42
N ALA A 61 9.07 -27.72 12.55
CA ALA A 61 10.51 -28.02 12.52
C ALA A 61 10.74 -29.40 11.88
N ALA A 62 11.71 -29.48 10.97
CA ALA A 62 12.15 -30.76 10.42
C ALA A 62 12.75 -31.63 11.54
N ALA A 63 12.54 -32.94 11.44
CA ALA A 63 13.20 -33.88 12.34
C ALA A 63 14.73 -33.76 12.19
N PRO A 64 15.51 -33.98 13.27
CA PRO A 64 16.97 -34.07 13.18
C PRO A 64 17.37 -35.10 12.12
N GLN A 65 18.30 -34.73 11.22
CA GLN A 65 18.85 -35.71 10.29
C GLN A 65 19.63 -36.79 11.07
N PRO A 66 19.60 -38.04 10.60
CA PRO A 66 20.47 -39.09 11.13
C PRO A 66 21.93 -38.63 11.06
N ALA A 67 22.72 -38.99 12.08
CA ALA A 67 24.16 -38.77 12.02
C ALA A 67 24.74 -39.47 10.77
N PRO A 68 25.65 -38.81 10.04
CA PRO A 68 26.33 -39.47 8.93
C PRO A 68 27.01 -40.73 9.46
N ALA A 69 26.84 -41.85 8.73
CA ALA A 69 27.55 -43.08 9.03
C ALA A 69 29.04 -42.74 9.08
N GLY A 70 29.68 -43.00 10.23
CA GLY A 70 31.03 -42.53 10.55
C GLY A 70 32.04 -42.98 9.50
N GLU A 71 32.24 -42.14 8.48
CA GLU A 71 33.25 -42.32 7.47
C GLU A 71 34.57 -41.85 8.08
N VAL A 72 35.24 -42.77 8.76
CA VAL A 72 36.59 -42.52 9.27
C VAL A 72 37.51 -42.47 8.05
N HIS A 73 37.97 -41.26 7.73
CA HIS A 73 38.85 -41.01 6.60
C HIS A 73 40.08 -41.93 6.68
N PRO A 74 40.50 -42.58 5.58
CA PRO A 74 41.62 -43.51 5.60
C PRO A 74 42.93 -42.84 6.06
N ASP A 75 43.13 -41.55 5.77
CA ASP A 75 44.31 -40.81 6.27
C ASP A 75 44.26 -40.50 7.77
N LEU A 76 43.10 -40.67 8.41
CA LEU A 76 42.93 -40.55 9.86
C LEU A 76 43.03 -41.92 10.57
N ARG A 77 43.16 -43.03 9.83
CA ARG A 77 43.45 -44.34 10.42
C ARG A 77 44.91 -44.39 10.86
N VAL A 78 45.14 -44.38 12.18
CA VAL A 78 46.44 -44.76 12.75
C VAL A 78 46.65 -46.25 12.51
N PRO A 79 47.75 -46.68 11.86
CA PRO A 79 48.07 -48.10 11.72
C PRO A 79 48.15 -48.75 13.10
N SER A 80 47.45 -49.88 13.27
CA SER A 80 47.54 -50.67 14.50
C SER A 80 48.99 -51.13 14.67
N TYR A 81 49.61 -50.68 15.76
CA TYR A 81 51.02 -50.82 16.08
C TYR A 81 51.50 -52.28 16.02
N ALA A 82 52.62 -52.55 15.33
CA ALA A 82 53.25 -53.87 15.30
C ALA A 82 54.20 -54.03 16.52
N PRO A 83 54.25 -55.21 17.18
CA PRO A 83 55.05 -55.39 18.38
C PRO A 83 56.55 -55.40 18.05
N TYR A 84 57.35 -54.83 18.96
CA TYR A 84 58.81 -54.88 18.89
C TYR A 84 59.30 -56.34 18.83
N ALA A 85 60.18 -56.63 17.87
CA ALA A 85 60.90 -57.88 17.81
C ALA A 85 61.88 -57.98 18.99
N ARG A 86 61.95 -59.18 19.60
CA ARG A 86 62.77 -59.52 20.77
C ARG A 86 64.16 -59.98 20.36
#